data_AF-A0A0P0SJP8-F1
#
_entry.id   AF-A0A0P0SJP8-F1
#
_cell.length_a   1.000
_cell.length_b   1.000
_cell.length_c   1.000
_cell.angle_alpha   90.00
_cell.angle_beta   90.00
_cell.angle_gamma   90.00
#
_symmetry.space_group_name_H-M   'P 1'
#
loop_
_entity.id
_entity.type
_entity.pdbx_description
1 polymer ?
#
loop_
_entity_poly.entity_id
_entity_poly.type
_entity_poly.pdbx_seq_one_letter_code
_entity_poly.pdbx_strand_id
1 'polypeptide(L)'
;MSEAAVVRAVVWAARIVGLLTVVSAVLPAPRRLLGGELRSTLGLPAGVGLAALVVTTVAGAGLLFLATGLRRRKQRAWWVATGVTTVLVVVNVVHVLDQRRGLAPTVLVGALLVALLATRRHFVARQDPGGPGRAVRSFVQFGLSGFLVVWVLLAVNPRRLLDDPSVAAQAAHAGLSLIGVTGPVAFVPGAAWLDDLTAAAGLTFGVVAVVTAGYHLLRSPEPRPSLEPGDEQQLRSLLGRPGGDSLGYFALRRDKAAVFSHGGSSAVSYRVLAGVALASGDPVGDVGAWPGAIEEFLGQYTRYGWSPAVLGCSERGATAWAKAGLDALELGDEAVLDTATFTLDGRPMRGVRQTVARMQRSGHTVTVARLSEHTPDELAAIAERAHRWRGDDHERGFSMASSRVADPADPDAVVVTALRDGEPTGMLQLVPWGPDGLSLDLMVRAAGADNGINELMIAELLAAAPGLGVTRVSLNFAVFRSALERGERIGAGPVARTWARLLRIASRWWQIDSLYRFNAKFRPAWYPRYVLFPAVRDLPRILFVVLEAEGFGGRPPAVQRLLRR
;
A
#
# COMPACT_ATOMS: atom_id res chain seq x y z
N MET A 1 -0.05 -26.73 16.78
CA MET A 1 -0.02 -25.25 16.58
C MET A 1 -0.17 -24.95 15.10
N SER A 2 -1.02 -23.99 14.71
CA SER A 2 -1.09 -23.57 13.29
C SER A 2 0.24 -22.97 12.83
N GLU A 3 0.54 -23.08 11.54
CA GLU A 3 1.77 -22.53 10.94
C GLU A 3 1.95 -21.03 11.26
N ALA A 4 0.85 -20.27 11.24
CA ALA A 4 0.82 -18.86 11.61
C ALA A 4 1.17 -18.63 13.10
N ALA A 5 0.80 -19.54 14.01
CA ALA A 5 1.19 -19.45 15.41
C ALA A 5 2.70 -19.64 15.61
N VAL A 6 3.31 -20.59 14.88
CA VAL A 6 4.76 -20.84 14.93
C VAL A 6 5.54 -19.63 14.43
N VAL A 7 5.17 -19.07 13.26
CA VAL A 7 5.82 -17.87 12.72
C VAL A 7 5.66 -16.68 13.68
N ARG A 8 4.47 -16.50 14.27
CA ARG A 8 4.23 -15.44 15.27
C ARG A 8 5.13 -15.60 16.50
N ALA A 9 5.30 -16.82 17.00
CA ALA A 9 6.17 -17.09 18.15
C ALA A 9 7.64 -16.71 17.85
N VAL A 10 8.17 -17.13 16.69
CA VAL A 10 9.55 -16.80 16.28
C VAL A 10 9.73 -15.29 16.06
N VAL A 11 8.76 -14.61 15.48
CA VAL A 11 8.78 -13.14 15.30
C VAL A 11 8.80 -12.42 16.65
N TRP A 12 8.01 -12.88 17.63
CA TRP A 12 8.03 -12.31 18.98
C TRP A 12 9.33 -12.62 19.70
N ALA A 13 9.86 -13.84 19.59
CA ALA A 13 11.17 -14.19 20.13
C ALA A 13 12.26 -13.27 19.57
N ALA A 14 12.31 -13.07 18.24
CA ALA A 14 13.26 -12.15 17.61
C ALA A 14 13.13 -10.72 18.12
N ARG A 15 11.90 -10.25 18.39
CA ARG A 15 11.66 -8.91 18.95
C ARG A 15 12.12 -8.80 20.40
N ILE A 16 11.79 -9.78 21.22
CA ILE A 16 12.16 -9.80 22.63
C ILE A 16 13.68 -9.88 22.76
N VAL A 17 14.32 -10.80 22.04
CA VAL A 17 15.79 -10.92 22.01
C VAL A 17 16.44 -9.64 21.49
N GLY A 18 15.94 -9.07 20.40
CA GLY A 18 16.43 -7.80 19.87
C GLY A 18 16.34 -6.66 20.88
N LEU A 19 15.18 -6.51 21.54
CA LEU A 19 14.96 -5.51 22.58
C LEU A 19 15.88 -5.71 23.78
N LEU A 20 15.96 -6.93 24.32
CA LEU A 20 16.83 -7.25 25.46
C LEU A 20 18.31 -7.03 25.11
N THR A 21 18.72 -7.33 23.87
CA THR A 21 20.08 -7.09 23.38
C THR A 21 20.38 -5.58 23.36
N VAL A 22 19.45 -4.75 22.87
CA VAL A 22 19.58 -3.28 22.91
C VAL A 22 19.60 -2.76 24.34
N VAL A 23 18.68 -3.22 25.20
CA VAL A 23 18.56 -2.76 26.59
C VAL A 23 19.80 -3.13 27.41
N SER A 24 20.30 -4.36 27.26
CA SER A 24 21.53 -4.82 27.93
C SER A 24 22.78 -4.11 27.42
N ALA A 25 22.78 -3.69 26.16
CA ALA A 25 23.81 -2.83 25.62
C ALA A 25 23.72 -1.44 26.26
N VAL A 26 22.56 -0.77 26.25
CA VAL A 26 22.39 0.66 26.58
C VAL A 26 22.35 0.97 28.09
N LEU A 27 21.74 0.12 28.93
CA LEU A 27 21.56 0.45 30.35
C LEU A 27 22.89 0.35 31.16
N PRO A 28 23.17 1.31 32.06
CA PRO A 28 24.44 1.39 32.78
C PRO A 28 24.58 0.48 34.02
N ALA A 29 23.50 -0.09 34.56
CA ALA A 29 23.54 -0.91 35.77
C ALA A 29 24.40 -2.20 35.68
N PRO A 30 24.42 -2.97 34.57
CA PRO A 30 25.36 -4.07 34.39
C PRO A 30 26.79 -3.62 34.04
N ARG A 31 27.01 -2.35 33.66
CA ARG A 31 28.32 -1.82 33.25
C ARG A 31 29.21 -1.42 34.43
N ARG A 32 28.60 -0.97 35.54
CA ARG A 32 29.33 -0.49 36.73
C ARG A 32 29.92 -1.62 37.59
N LEU A 33 29.36 -2.83 37.51
CA LEU A 33 29.81 -4.00 38.29
C LEU A 33 31.05 -4.71 37.73
N LEU A 34 31.44 -4.47 36.47
CA LEU A 34 32.45 -5.28 35.77
C LEU A 34 33.58 -4.47 35.09
N GLY A 35 33.54 -3.14 35.12
CA GLY A 35 34.33 -2.32 34.17
C GLY A 35 35.47 -1.47 34.72
N GLY A 36 35.59 -1.33 36.05
CA GLY A 36 36.51 -0.39 36.69
C GLY A 36 37.94 -0.92 36.85
N GLU A 37 38.11 -2.05 37.53
CA GLU A 37 39.45 -2.49 37.99
C GLU A 37 40.17 -3.47 37.05
N LEU A 38 39.44 -4.25 36.22
CA LEU A 38 40.03 -5.22 35.29
C LEU A 38 40.57 -4.58 33.99
N ARG A 39 40.17 -3.34 33.68
CA ARG A 39 40.56 -2.64 32.45
C ARG A 39 42.02 -2.17 32.47
N SER A 40 42.54 -1.84 33.65
CA SER A 40 43.92 -1.39 33.83
C SER A 40 44.92 -2.55 33.90
N THR A 41 44.48 -3.75 34.27
CA THR A 41 45.36 -4.92 34.49
C THR A 41 45.65 -5.75 33.23
N LEU A 42 44.86 -5.62 32.16
CA LEU A 42 44.94 -6.50 30.97
C LEU A 42 45.37 -5.83 29.66
N GLY A 43 45.74 -4.54 29.67
CA GLY A 43 46.34 -3.87 28.50
C GLY A 43 45.48 -3.85 27.22
N LEU A 44 44.15 -3.99 27.33
CA LEU A 44 43.26 -3.97 26.17
C LEU A 44 43.05 -2.54 25.65
N PRO A 45 43.08 -2.31 24.32
CA PRO A 45 42.81 -0.99 23.74
C PRO A 45 41.42 -0.47 24.18
N ALA A 46 41.34 0.82 24.51
CA ALA A 46 40.12 1.46 25.02
C ALA A 46 38.89 1.28 24.08
N GLY A 47 39.11 1.02 22.78
CA GLY A 47 38.06 0.86 21.76
C GLY A 47 37.30 -0.47 21.75
N VAL A 48 37.83 -1.56 22.33
CA VAL A 48 37.23 -2.91 22.19
C VAL A 48 35.87 -3.02 22.88
N GLY A 49 35.65 -2.28 23.98
CA GLY A 49 34.37 -2.28 24.70
C GLY A 49 33.26 -1.49 23.99
N LEU A 50 33.63 -0.40 23.30
CA LEU A 50 32.67 0.47 22.62
C LEU A 50 32.29 -0.11 21.25
N ALA A 51 33.24 -0.72 20.54
CA ALA A 51 32.98 -1.46 19.31
C ALA A 51 32.00 -2.63 19.53
N ALA A 52 32.27 -3.48 20.53
CA ALA A 52 31.39 -4.61 20.87
C ALA A 52 29.98 -4.13 21.27
N LEU A 53 29.89 -2.99 21.95
CA LEU A 53 28.62 -2.36 22.31
C LEU A 53 27.83 -1.89 21.10
N VAL A 54 28.47 -1.20 20.16
CA VAL A 54 27.82 -0.72 18.93
C VAL A 54 27.35 -1.91 18.09
N VAL A 55 28.21 -2.92 17.88
CA VAL A 55 27.85 -4.15 17.15
C VAL A 55 26.65 -4.85 17.80
N THR A 56 26.65 -4.99 19.13
CA THR A 56 25.53 -5.62 19.86
C THR A 56 24.23 -4.81 19.73
N THR A 57 24.33 -3.47 19.82
CA THR A 57 23.17 -2.58 19.70
C THR A 57 22.59 -2.58 18.28
N VAL A 58 23.45 -2.50 17.27
CA VAL A 58 23.07 -2.56 15.85
C VAL A 58 22.48 -3.92 15.51
N ALA A 59 23.05 -5.02 16.02
CA ALA A 59 22.50 -6.36 15.84
C ALA A 59 21.12 -6.50 16.51
N GLY A 60 20.94 -5.99 17.73
CA GLY A 60 19.66 -5.99 18.43
C GLY A 60 18.57 -5.16 17.73
N ALA A 61 18.91 -3.94 17.29
CA ALA A 61 18.03 -3.10 16.49
C ALA A 61 17.72 -3.72 15.11
N GLY A 62 18.72 -4.36 14.50
CA GLY A 62 18.61 -5.13 13.27
C GLY A 62 17.61 -6.29 13.41
N LEU A 63 17.64 -7.03 14.51
CA LEU A 63 16.66 -8.08 14.81
C LEU A 63 15.23 -7.53 14.95
N LEU A 64 15.04 -6.37 15.61
CA LEU A 64 13.74 -5.69 15.68
C LEU A 64 13.22 -5.33 14.29
N PHE A 65 14.09 -4.80 13.42
CA PHE A 65 13.76 -4.48 12.04
C PHE A 65 13.43 -5.74 11.21
N LEU A 66 14.29 -6.75 11.27
CA LEU A 66 14.15 -8.03 10.57
C LEU A 66 12.92 -8.81 11.01
N ALA A 67 12.45 -8.66 12.25
CA ALA A 67 11.21 -9.25 12.72
C ALA A 67 10.00 -8.86 11.85
N THR A 68 10.01 -7.66 11.25
CA THR A 68 8.99 -7.24 10.29
C THR A 68 9.06 -8.04 8.98
N GLY A 69 10.27 -8.35 8.51
CA GLY A 69 10.50 -9.21 7.35
C GLY A 69 10.16 -10.69 7.62
N LEU A 70 10.54 -11.20 8.80
CA LEU A 70 10.20 -12.55 9.26
C LEU A 70 8.69 -12.75 9.35
N ARG A 71 7.96 -11.74 9.85
CA ARG A 71 6.48 -11.75 9.89
C ARG A 71 5.86 -11.92 8.50
N ARG A 72 6.50 -11.35 7.48
CA ARG A 72 6.10 -11.49 6.07
C ARG A 72 6.65 -12.76 5.41
N ARG A 73 7.19 -13.69 6.20
CA ARG A 73 7.76 -14.97 5.75
C ARG A 73 8.87 -14.82 4.71
N LYS A 74 9.63 -13.72 4.76
CA LYS A 74 10.66 -13.42 3.78
C LYS A 74 11.91 -14.24 3.99
N GLN A 75 12.33 -14.95 2.95
CA GLN A 75 13.53 -15.78 2.99
C GLN A 75 14.80 -14.95 3.28
N ARG A 76 14.95 -13.75 2.70
CA ARG A 76 16.10 -12.87 3.00
C ARG A 76 16.10 -12.37 4.44
N ALA A 77 14.94 -12.05 5.00
CA ALA A 77 14.84 -11.67 6.40
C ALA A 77 15.31 -12.81 7.30
N TRP A 78 14.95 -14.05 6.94
CA TRP A 78 15.41 -15.24 7.63
C TRP A 78 16.92 -15.46 7.52
N TRP A 79 17.51 -15.36 6.32
CA TRP A 79 18.96 -15.45 6.13
C TRP A 79 19.72 -14.43 6.98
N VAL A 80 19.32 -13.15 6.89
CA VAL A 80 19.99 -12.07 7.63
C VAL A 80 19.76 -12.21 9.13
N ALA A 81 18.54 -12.53 9.59
CA ALA A 81 18.28 -12.73 11.01
C ALA A 81 19.06 -13.92 11.58
N THR A 82 19.16 -15.01 10.83
CA THR A 82 19.97 -16.18 11.21
C THR A 82 21.44 -15.79 11.31
N GLY A 83 21.99 -15.10 10.31
CA GLY A 83 23.38 -14.61 10.33
C GLY A 83 23.66 -13.67 11.52
N VAL A 84 22.81 -12.66 11.74
CA VAL A 84 22.92 -11.73 12.88
C VAL A 84 22.84 -12.47 14.22
N THR A 85 21.93 -13.43 14.34
CA THR A 85 21.78 -14.23 15.57
C THR A 85 23.01 -15.11 15.80
N THR A 86 23.57 -15.73 14.74
CA THR A 86 24.83 -16.50 14.82
C THR A 86 25.99 -15.62 15.30
N VAL A 87 26.14 -14.42 14.75
CA VAL A 87 27.17 -13.47 15.21
C VAL A 87 26.97 -13.11 16.68
N LEU A 88 25.74 -12.86 17.12
CA LEU A 88 25.43 -12.59 18.53
C LEU A 88 25.76 -13.78 19.44
N VAL A 89 25.51 -15.02 19.00
CA VAL A 89 25.91 -16.22 19.76
C VAL A 89 27.42 -16.26 19.92
N VAL A 90 28.18 -16.07 18.82
CA VAL A 90 29.66 -16.09 18.86
C VAL A 90 30.19 -15.01 19.82
N VAL A 91 29.71 -13.77 19.69
CA VAL A 91 30.11 -12.67 20.58
C VAL A 91 29.78 -12.97 22.05
N ASN A 92 28.60 -13.51 22.33
CA ASN A 92 28.21 -13.87 23.69
C ASN A 92 29.05 -15.03 24.25
N VAL A 93 29.41 -16.04 23.44
CA VAL A 93 30.28 -17.15 23.85
C VAL A 93 31.67 -16.63 24.20
N VAL A 94 32.27 -15.77 23.37
CA VAL A 94 33.56 -15.14 23.67
C VAL A 94 33.50 -14.40 25.01
N HIS A 95 32.45 -13.62 25.25
CA HIS A 95 32.27 -12.92 26.53
C HIS A 95 32.04 -13.84 27.73
N VAL A 96 31.45 -15.02 27.54
CA VAL A 96 31.30 -16.03 28.61
C VAL A 96 32.64 -16.68 28.93
N LEU A 97 33.44 -17.03 27.91
CA LEU A 97 34.78 -17.59 28.07
C LEU A 97 35.71 -16.60 28.78
N ASP A 98 35.57 -15.30 28.48
CA ASP A 98 36.29 -14.22 29.15
C ASP A 98 35.71 -13.85 30.55
N GLN A 99 34.72 -14.59 31.08
CA GLN A 99 33.99 -14.33 32.34
C GLN A 99 33.30 -12.95 32.43
N ARG A 100 33.04 -12.28 31.30
CA ARG A 100 32.45 -10.93 31.23
C ARG A 100 30.92 -10.90 31.23
N ARG A 101 30.24 -12.02 30.99
CA ARG A 101 28.77 -12.14 30.95
C ARG A 101 28.30 -13.48 31.54
N GLY A 102 27.10 -13.48 32.12
CA GLY A 102 26.42 -14.72 32.55
C GLY A 102 25.93 -15.57 31.36
N LEU A 103 25.57 -16.83 31.61
CA LEU A 103 25.14 -17.78 30.57
C LEU A 103 23.77 -17.45 29.94
N ALA A 104 22.92 -16.70 30.64
CA ALA A 104 21.53 -16.48 30.25
C ALA A 104 21.32 -15.80 28.88
N PRO A 105 22.04 -14.71 28.50
CA PRO A 105 21.93 -14.11 27.16
C PRO A 105 22.37 -15.07 26.05
N THR A 106 23.40 -15.89 26.29
CA THR A 106 23.89 -16.88 25.34
C THR A 106 22.84 -17.96 25.08
N VAL A 107 22.21 -18.48 26.13
CA VAL A 107 21.12 -19.46 26.03
C VAL A 107 19.92 -18.88 25.29
N LEU A 108 19.54 -17.63 25.61
CA LEU A 108 18.39 -16.97 24.99
C LEU A 108 18.60 -16.74 23.48
N VAL A 109 19.75 -16.18 23.08
CA VAL A 109 20.09 -15.95 21.66
C VAL A 109 20.27 -17.29 20.94
N GLY A 110 20.86 -18.29 21.59
CA GLY A 110 21.00 -19.65 21.06
C GLY A 110 19.64 -20.33 20.82
N ALA A 111 18.69 -20.18 21.75
CA ALA A 111 17.32 -20.67 21.59
C ALA A 111 16.61 -20.01 20.40
N LEU A 112 16.81 -18.70 20.19
CA LEU A 112 16.30 -18.01 18.99
C LEU A 112 16.92 -18.57 17.71
N LEU A 113 18.24 -18.83 17.70
CA LEU A 113 18.93 -19.41 16.54
C LEU A 113 18.35 -20.79 16.20
N VAL A 114 18.19 -21.65 17.19
CA VAL A 114 17.57 -22.98 17.01
C VAL A 114 16.14 -22.84 16.49
N ALA A 115 15.35 -21.92 17.04
CA ALA A 115 13.99 -21.66 16.58
C ALA A 115 13.95 -21.18 15.12
N LEU A 116 14.86 -20.27 14.72
CA LEU A 116 14.98 -19.82 13.33
C LEU A 116 15.34 -20.97 12.39
N LEU A 117 16.32 -21.79 12.74
CA LEU A 117 16.74 -22.94 11.94
C LEU A 117 15.62 -23.99 11.81
N ALA A 118 14.94 -24.32 12.91
CA ALA A 118 13.83 -25.27 12.94
C ALA A 118 12.63 -24.80 12.10
N THR A 119 12.44 -23.49 11.97
CA THR A 119 11.31 -22.88 11.25
C THR A 119 11.64 -22.45 9.82
N ARG A 120 12.81 -22.81 9.26
CA ARG A 120 13.25 -22.44 7.91
C ARG A 120 12.20 -22.63 6.82
N ARG A 121 11.41 -23.71 6.91
CA ARG A 121 10.40 -24.11 5.93
C ARG A 121 9.23 -23.16 5.80
N HIS A 122 9.02 -22.28 6.78
CA HIS A 122 7.92 -21.33 6.79
C HIS A 122 8.28 -19.99 6.12
N PHE A 123 9.55 -19.76 5.77
CA PHE A 123 10.04 -18.50 5.16
C PHE A 123 10.22 -18.63 3.64
N VAL A 124 9.11 -18.82 2.94
CA VAL A 124 9.07 -19.14 1.50
C VAL A 124 8.82 -17.94 0.58
N ALA A 125 8.56 -16.75 1.12
CA ALA A 125 8.16 -15.61 0.31
C ALA A 125 9.29 -15.18 -0.64
N ARG A 126 8.97 -15.19 -1.93
CA ARG A 126 9.80 -14.78 -3.06
C ARG A 126 10.20 -13.32 -2.95
N GLN A 127 11.36 -13.06 -3.54
CA GLN A 127 12.11 -11.84 -3.33
C GLN A 127 11.80 -10.83 -4.45
N ASP A 128 11.97 -9.54 -4.17
CA ASP A 128 12.08 -8.55 -5.25
C ASP A 128 13.39 -8.82 -6.03
N PRO A 129 13.32 -9.15 -7.34
CA PRO A 129 14.51 -9.42 -8.15
C PRO A 129 15.45 -8.22 -8.22
N GLY A 130 14.93 -6.98 -8.18
CA GLY A 130 15.76 -5.76 -8.14
C GLY A 130 16.26 -5.38 -6.74
N GLY A 131 15.78 -6.06 -5.70
CA GLY A 131 16.09 -5.74 -4.29
C GLY A 131 17.58 -5.76 -3.94
N PRO A 132 18.38 -6.79 -4.32
CA PRO A 132 19.80 -6.88 -3.94
C PRO A 132 20.64 -5.80 -4.60
N GLY A 133 20.44 -5.56 -5.90
CA GLY A 133 21.18 -4.52 -6.62
C GLY A 133 20.95 -3.14 -6.02
N ARG A 134 19.69 -2.80 -5.68
CA ARG A 134 19.38 -1.55 -4.99
C ARG A 134 19.95 -1.51 -3.56
N ALA A 135 19.91 -2.62 -2.83
CA ALA A 135 20.46 -2.71 -1.47
C ALA A 135 21.98 -2.50 -1.47
N VAL A 136 22.72 -3.18 -2.36
CA VAL A 136 24.16 -3.02 -2.52
C VAL A 136 24.50 -1.59 -2.95
N ARG A 137 23.77 -1.06 -3.94
CA ARG A 137 23.97 0.32 -4.40
C ARG A 137 23.78 1.33 -3.27
N SER A 138 22.69 1.24 -2.51
CA SER A 138 22.43 2.14 -1.38
C SER A 138 23.48 1.98 -0.28
N PHE A 139 23.87 0.74 0.05
CA PHE A 139 24.90 0.47 1.04
C PHE A 139 26.24 1.11 0.66
N VAL A 140 26.68 0.88 -0.58
CA VAL A 140 27.93 1.43 -1.12
C VAL A 140 27.85 2.95 -1.20
N GLN A 141 26.76 3.51 -1.69
CA GLN A 141 26.59 4.96 -1.84
C GLN A 141 26.69 5.66 -0.48
N PHE A 142 25.89 5.26 0.51
CA PHE A 142 25.92 5.90 1.83
C PHE A 142 27.20 5.60 2.61
N GLY A 143 27.73 4.37 2.50
CA GLY A 143 29.01 4.01 3.11
C GLY A 143 30.17 4.84 2.55
N LEU A 144 30.26 4.96 1.21
CA LEU A 144 31.29 5.77 0.56
C LEU A 144 31.11 7.26 0.85
N SER A 145 29.88 7.78 0.84
CA SER A 145 29.62 9.18 1.23
C SER A 145 30.05 9.46 2.67
N GLY A 146 29.71 8.59 3.61
CA GLY A 146 30.14 8.74 5.01
C GLY A 146 31.65 8.68 5.18
N PHE A 147 32.29 7.71 4.51
CA PHE A 147 33.75 7.59 4.46
C PHE A 147 34.39 8.88 3.93
N LEU A 148 33.94 9.39 2.77
CA LEU A 148 34.49 10.58 2.15
C LEU A 148 34.27 11.83 3.00
N VAL A 149 33.07 11.99 3.59
CA VAL A 149 32.78 13.13 4.49
C VAL A 149 33.72 13.15 5.68
N VAL A 150 33.89 12.00 6.36
CA VAL A 150 34.78 11.92 7.52
C VAL A 150 36.24 12.12 7.09
N TRP A 151 36.66 11.52 5.98
CA TRP A 151 38.03 11.65 5.49
C TRP A 151 38.36 13.10 5.09
N VAL A 152 37.44 13.81 4.42
CA VAL A 152 37.59 15.24 4.11
C VAL A 152 37.60 16.11 5.37
N LEU A 153 36.75 15.81 6.36
CA LEU A 153 36.77 16.53 7.65
C LEU A 153 38.14 16.44 8.33
N LEU A 154 38.80 15.29 8.28
CA LEU A 154 40.16 15.12 8.78
C LEU A 154 41.18 15.87 7.92
N ALA A 155 41.13 15.69 6.59
CA ALA A 155 42.10 16.27 5.66
C ALA A 155 42.11 17.81 5.64
N VAL A 156 40.97 18.45 5.88
CA VAL A 156 40.84 19.93 5.90
C VAL A 156 41.20 20.52 7.28
N ASN A 157 41.34 19.69 8.32
CA ASN A 157 41.66 20.13 9.68
C ASN A 157 43.02 19.60 10.20
N PRO A 158 44.13 19.63 9.43
CA PRO A 158 45.38 18.98 9.83
C PRO A 158 45.97 19.56 11.12
N ARG A 159 45.82 20.87 11.35
CA ARG A 159 46.31 21.57 12.56
C ARG A 159 45.61 21.14 13.86
N ARG A 160 44.52 20.36 13.76
CA ARG A 160 43.73 19.87 14.90
C ARG A 160 44.01 18.40 15.21
N LEU A 161 44.85 17.75 14.41
CA LEU A 161 45.25 16.35 14.57
C LEU A 161 46.61 16.31 15.28
N LEU A 162 46.81 15.31 16.15
CA LEU A 162 48.11 15.04 16.77
C LEU A 162 48.97 14.18 15.83
N ASP A 163 50.28 14.38 15.87
CA ASP A 163 51.30 13.54 15.23
C ASP A 163 51.22 13.42 13.68
N ASP A 164 50.55 14.37 13.01
CA ASP A 164 50.39 14.41 11.54
C ASP A 164 50.02 13.04 10.92
N PRO A 165 48.79 12.55 11.17
CA PRO A 165 48.41 11.18 10.84
C PRO A 165 48.47 10.94 9.34
N SER A 166 49.05 9.79 8.97
CA SER A 166 49.15 9.36 7.57
C SER A 166 47.77 9.27 6.91
N VAL A 167 47.75 9.37 5.58
CA VAL A 167 46.51 9.22 4.79
C VAL A 167 45.82 7.88 5.08
N ALA A 168 46.61 6.81 5.29
CA ALA A 168 46.10 5.50 5.67
C ALA A 168 45.42 5.50 7.05
N ALA A 169 45.98 6.23 8.03
CA ALA A 169 45.37 6.38 9.36
C ALA A 169 44.06 7.17 9.29
N GLN A 170 44.01 8.24 8.49
CA GLN A 170 42.78 9.01 8.27
C GLN A 170 41.70 8.18 7.56
N ALA A 171 42.07 7.39 6.56
CA ALA A 171 41.18 6.46 5.89
C ALA A 171 40.67 5.36 6.85
N ALA A 172 41.55 4.80 7.68
CA ALA A 172 41.16 3.83 8.71
C ALA A 172 40.18 4.45 9.72
N HIS A 173 40.39 5.70 10.13
CA HIS A 173 39.48 6.44 11.01
C HIS A 173 38.11 6.64 10.37
N ALA A 174 38.08 7.05 9.11
CA ALA A 174 36.83 7.21 8.36
C ALA A 174 36.07 5.89 8.16
N GLY A 175 36.78 4.77 7.98
CA GLY A 175 36.16 3.44 7.89
C GLY A 175 35.59 2.96 9.22
N LEU A 176 36.34 3.14 10.31
CA LEU A 176 35.92 2.73 11.65
C LEU A 176 34.76 3.56 12.19
N SER A 177 34.72 4.86 11.87
CA SER A 177 33.63 5.74 12.29
C SER A 177 32.27 5.32 11.72
N LEU A 178 32.22 4.70 10.53
CA LEU A 178 30.98 4.16 9.94
C LEU A 178 30.27 3.14 10.83
N ILE A 179 31.04 2.42 11.64
CA ILE A 179 30.53 1.41 12.58
C ILE A 179 30.61 1.89 14.03
N GLY A 180 30.79 3.19 14.26
CA GLY A 180 30.85 3.81 15.59
C GLY A 180 32.09 3.42 16.39
N VAL A 181 33.17 3.01 15.73
CA VAL A 181 34.44 2.67 16.37
C VAL A 181 35.39 3.86 16.24
N THR A 182 35.99 4.29 17.36
CA THR A 182 37.02 5.33 17.35
C THR A 182 38.22 4.86 16.54
N GLY A 183 38.66 5.69 15.60
CA GLY A 183 39.79 5.36 14.73
C GLY A 183 41.15 5.69 15.33
N PRO A 184 42.23 5.47 14.57
CA PRO A 184 43.60 5.65 15.04
C PRO A 184 44.05 7.13 15.09
N VAL A 185 43.21 8.08 14.69
CA VAL A 185 43.57 9.51 14.65
C VAL A 185 43.33 10.13 16.02
N ALA A 186 44.38 10.74 16.59
CA ALA A 186 44.30 11.49 17.84
C ALA A 186 44.11 12.99 17.55
N PHE A 187 43.43 13.68 18.46
CA PHE A 187 43.05 15.10 18.31
C PHE A 187 43.70 15.96 19.39
N VAL A 188 44.12 17.17 19.02
CA VAL A 188 44.76 18.12 19.94
C VAL A 188 43.78 18.51 21.08
N PRO A 189 44.25 18.74 22.32
CA PRO A 189 43.41 19.25 23.40
C PRO A 189 42.63 20.51 22.97
N GLY A 190 41.30 20.45 22.98
CA GLY A 190 40.40 21.50 22.47
C GLY A 190 39.70 21.18 21.14
N ALA A 191 40.10 20.10 20.45
CA ALA A 191 39.46 19.61 19.22
C ALA A 191 38.63 18.32 19.42
N ALA A 192 38.29 17.97 20.67
CA ALA A 192 37.50 16.77 20.99
C ALA A 192 36.14 16.73 20.26
N TRP A 193 35.54 17.89 20.01
CA TRP A 193 34.30 18.01 19.23
C TRP A 193 34.45 17.47 17.79
N LEU A 194 35.65 17.48 17.22
CA LEU A 194 35.91 16.96 15.87
C LEU A 194 35.93 15.42 15.88
N ASP A 195 36.48 14.81 16.93
CA ASP A 195 36.38 13.35 17.14
C ASP A 195 34.90 12.94 17.24
N ASP A 196 34.15 13.61 18.13
CA ASP A 196 32.70 13.40 18.30
C ASP A 196 31.93 13.60 16.98
N LEU A 197 32.27 14.63 16.20
CA LEU A 197 31.65 14.90 14.91
C LEU A 197 31.96 13.81 13.88
N THR A 198 33.22 13.34 13.80
CA THR A 198 33.60 12.26 12.87
C THR A 198 32.94 10.94 13.23
N ALA A 199 32.86 10.63 14.53
CA ALA A 199 32.16 9.46 15.05
C ALA A 199 30.65 9.54 14.78
N ALA A 200 30.01 10.69 15.05
CA ALA A 200 28.58 10.90 14.82
C ALA A 200 28.22 10.88 13.33
N ALA A 201 29.00 11.55 12.49
CA ALA A 201 28.80 11.57 11.05
C ALA A 201 28.97 10.17 10.45
N GLY A 202 30.09 9.50 10.75
CA GLY A 202 30.36 8.14 10.30
C GLY A 202 29.23 7.19 10.70
N LEU A 203 28.87 7.15 11.97
CA LEU A 203 27.83 6.27 12.48
C LEU A 203 26.47 6.56 11.84
N THR A 204 26.14 7.84 11.63
CA THR A 204 24.89 8.24 10.96
C THR A 204 24.84 7.68 9.54
N PHE A 205 25.90 7.87 8.74
CA PHE A 205 25.97 7.34 7.38
C PHE A 205 25.97 5.81 7.34
N GLY A 206 26.68 5.14 8.26
CA GLY A 206 26.67 3.69 8.38
C GLY A 206 25.30 3.12 8.74
N VAL A 207 24.60 3.74 9.71
CA VAL A 207 23.23 3.36 10.08
C VAL A 207 22.28 3.60 8.91
N VAL A 208 22.35 4.75 8.24
CA VAL A 208 21.53 5.03 7.05
C VAL A 208 21.81 4.01 5.94
N ALA A 209 23.07 3.65 5.69
CA ALA A 209 23.46 2.64 4.70
C ALA A 209 22.82 1.28 5.02
N VAL A 210 22.92 0.81 6.27
CA VAL A 210 22.36 -0.48 6.70
C VAL A 210 20.83 -0.46 6.68
N VAL A 211 20.19 0.60 7.16
CA VAL A 211 18.72 0.73 7.21
C VAL A 211 18.14 0.80 5.80
N THR A 212 18.74 1.58 4.89
CA THR A 212 18.27 1.71 3.51
C THR A 212 18.52 0.44 2.70
N ALA A 213 19.69 -0.19 2.86
CA ALA A 213 19.99 -1.49 2.25
C ALA A 213 19.03 -2.58 2.76
N GLY A 214 18.81 -2.62 4.07
CA GLY A 214 17.83 -3.50 4.71
C GLY A 214 16.40 -3.26 4.19
N TYR A 215 15.99 -2.00 4.04
CA TYR A 215 14.70 -1.65 3.45
C TYR A 215 14.56 -2.20 2.02
N HIS A 216 15.56 -2.01 1.15
CA HIS A 216 15.52 -2.52 -0.22
C HIS A 216 15.57 -4.05 -0.28
N LEU A 217 16.34 -4.68 0.61
CA LEU A 217 16.45 -6.14 0.70
C LEU A 217 15.14 -6.77 1.18
N LEU A 218 14.45 -6.10 2.12
CA LEU A 218 13.20 -6.54 2.73
C LEU A 218 11.96 -5.95 2.07
N ARG A 219 12.08 -5.18 0.99
CA ARG A 219 10.92 -4.66 0.23
C ARG A 219 10.18 -5.84 -0.42
N SER A 220 8.85 -5.80 -0.45
CA SER A 220 8.08 -6.81 -1.20
C SER A 220 8.12 -6.44 -2.67
N PRO A 221 8.20 -7.42 -3.60
CA PRO A 221 8.10 -7.12 -5.01
C PRO A 221 6.80 -6.35 -5.27
N GLU A 222 6.89 -5.36 -6.15
CA GLU A 222 5.77 -4.56 -6.63
C GLU A 222 5.79 -4.76 -8.14
N PRO A 223 5.20 -5.86 -8.65
CA PRO A 223 5.18 -6.13 -10.08
C PRO A 223 4.58 -4.94 -10.81
N ARG A 224 5.08 -4.66 -12.01
CA ARG A 224 4.39 -3.71 -12.88
C ARG A 224 3.01 -4.30 -13.17
N PRO A 225 1.93 -3.58 -12.85
CA PRO A 225 0.62 -4.10 -13.14
C PRO A 225 0.39 -3.95 -14.65
N SER A 226 0.12 -5.06 -15.31
CA SER A 226 -0.32 -5.10 -16.69
C SER A 226 -1.33 -6.21 -16.83
N LEU A 227 -2.50 -5.86 -17.34
CA LEU A 227 -3.46 -6.85 -17.79
C LEU A 227 -2.98 -7.37 -19.14
N GLU A 228 -2.64 -8.65 -19.23
CA GLU A 228 -2.23 -9.24 -20.50
C GLU A 228 -3.44 -9.33 -21.44
N PRO A 229 -3.27 -9.22 -22.78
CA PRO A 229 -4.40 -9.25 -23.71
C PRO A 229 -5.27 -10.51 -23.61
N GLY A 230 -4.64 -11.67 -23.32
CA GLY A 230 -5.37 -12.93 -23.09
C GLY A 230 -6.21 -12.90 -21.82
N ASP A 231 -5.66 -12.34 -20.73
CA ASP A 231 -6.39 -12.15 -19.46
C ASP A 231 -7.58 -11.20 -19.65
N GLU A 232 -7.41 -10.12 -20.40
CA GLU A 232 -8.48 -9.17 -20.72
C GLU A 232 -9.63 -9.87 -21.46
N GLN A 233 -9.32 -10.65 -22.50
CA GLN A 233 -10.33 -11.39 -23.26
C GLN A 233 -11.08 -12.40 -22.38
N GLN A 234 -10.37 -13.12 -21.52
CA GLN A 234 -11.00 -14.06 -20.59
C GLN A 234 -11.88 -13.34 -19.57
N LEU A 235 -11.43 -12.22 -18.98
CA LEU A 235 -12.24 -11.42 -18.07
C LEU A 235 -13.53 -10.91 -18.74
N ARG A 236 -13.45 -10.43 -19.99
CA ARG A 236 -14.63 -10.00 -20.75
C ARG A 236 -15.64 -11.13 -20.90
N SER A 237 -15.17 -12.35 -21.20
CA SER A 237 -16.05 -13.52 -21.29
C SER A 237 -16.76 -13.86 -19.97
N LEU A 238 -16.11 -13.59 -18.83
CA LEU A 238 -16.68 -13.81 -17.50
C LEU A 238 -17.66 -12.71 -17.10
N LEU A 239 -17.40 -11.46 -17.50
CA LEU A 239 -18.25 -10.29 -17.22
C LEU A 239 -19.58 -10.31 -17.96
N GLY A 240 -19.63 -10.92 -19.15
CA GLY A 240 -20.87 -11.07 -19.92
C GLY A 240 -21.90 -12.03 -19.29
N ARG A 241 -21.53 -12.75 -18.22
CA ARG A 241 -22.43 -13.69 -17.55
C ARG A 241 -23.44 -12.97 -16.64
N PRO A 242 -24.68 -13.47 -16.51
CA PRO A 242 -25.64 -12.94 -15.54
C PRO A 242 -25.13 -13.07 -14.11
N GLY A 243 -25.60 -12.18 -13.22
CA GLY A 243 -25.30 -12.24 -11.79
C GLY A 243 -23.93 -11.68 -11.37
N GLY A 244 -23.23 -10.98 -12.29
CA GLY A 244 -22.03 -10.21 -11.98
C GLY A 244 -22.31 -8.99 -11.08
N ASP A 245 -21.25 -8.45 -10.48
CA ASP A 245 -21.29 -7.24 -9.66
C ASP A 245 -21.21 -5.97 -10.51
N SER A 246 -21.83 -4.87 -10.06
CA SER A 246 -21.83 -3.57 -10.76
C SER A 246 -20.44 -2.98 -10.94
N LEU A 247 -19.54 -3.26 -9.99
CA LEU A 247 -18.15 -2.84 -10.05
C LEU A 247 -17.25 -3.85 -10.79
N GLY A 248 -17.81 -4.94 -11.30
CA GLY A 248 -17.06 -6.01 -11.96
C GLY A 248 -16.33 -5.53 -13.22
N TYR A 249 -16.92 -4.64 -14.02
CA TYR A 249 -16.32 -4.18 -15.28
C TYR A 249 -15.00 -3.44 -15.08
N PHE A 250 -14.79 -2.82 -13.92
CA PHE A 250 -13.53 -2.17 -13.55
C PHE A 250 -12.37 -3.16 -13.41
N ALA A 251 -12.61 -4.47 -13.42
CA ALA A 251 -11.56 -5.49 -13.52
C ALA A 251 -10.73 -5.37 -14.81
N LEU A 252 -11.27 -4.78 -15.89
CA LEU A 252 -10.63 -4.59 -17.20
C LEU A 252 -9.64 -3.41 -17.27
N ARG A 253 -9.38 -2.78 -16.12
CA ARG A 253 -8.42 -1.69 -16.04
C ARG A 253 -6.99 -2.20 -16.30
N ARG A 254 -6.26 -1.54 -17.20
CA ARG A 254 -4.98 -2.04 -17.74
C ARG A 254 -3.83 -2.08 -16.72
N ASP A 255 -3.95 -1.36 -15.62
CA ASP A 255 -3.00 -1.38 -14.50
C ASP A 255 -3.48 -2.30 -13.35
N LYS A 256 -4.29 -3.31 -13.67
CA LYS A 256 -4.57 -4.46 -12.82
C LYS A 256 -4.00 -5.72 -13.45
N ALA A 257 -3.74 -6.71 -12.61
CA ALA A 257 -3.48 -8.08 -13.02
C ALA A 257 -4.69 -8.94 -12.63
N ALA A 258 -4.82 -10.13 -13.23
CA ALA A 258 -5.86 -11.09 -12.90
C ALA A 258 -5.24 -12.39 -12.36
N VAL A 259 -5.91 -13.02 -11.41
CA VAL A 259 -5.66 -14.42 -11.03
C VAL A 259 -6.92 -15.22 -11.31
N PHE A 260 -6.82 -16.25 -12.14
CA PHE A 260 -7.94 -17.11 -12.49
C PHE A 260 -7.98 -18.34 -11.59
N SER A 261 -9.18 -18.90 -11.38
CA SER A 261 -9.33 -20.23 -10.81
C SER A 261 -8.77 -21.31 -11.75
N HIS A 262 -8.50 -22.51 -11.23
CA HIS A 262 -7.92 -23.63 -11.99
C HIS A 262 -8.69 -23.98 -13.29
N GLY A 263 -10.01 -23.75 -13.32
CA GLY A 263 -10.85 -23.95 -14.51
C GLY A 263 -11.14 -22.70 -15.32
N GLY A 264 -10.58 -21.53 -14.96
CA GLY A 264 -10.75 -20.27 -15.66
C GLY A 264 -12.16 -19.68 -15.62
N SER A 265 -13.08 -20.26 -14.82
CA SER A 265 -14.48 -19.85 -14.72
C SER A 265 -14.73 -18.70 -13.74
N SER A 266 -13.69 -18.27 -13.02
CA SER A 266 -13.70 -17.11 -12.13
C SER A 266 -12.32 -16.47 -12.05
N ALA A 267 -12.27 -15.19 -11.69
CA ALA A 267 -11.03 -14.43 -11.57
C ALA A 267 -11.07 -13.37 -10.47
N VAL A 268 -9.93 -13.08 -9.86
CA VAL A 268 -9.73 -11.92 -8.97
C VAL A 268 -8.85 -10.91 -9.69
N SER A 269 -9.37 -9.71 -9.90
CA SER A 269 -8.61 -8.58 -10.42
C SER A 269 -7.98 -7.79 -9.28
N TYR A 270 -6.68 -7.52 -9.37
CA TYR A 270 -5.91 -6.92 -8.27
C TYR A 270 -4.74 -6.07 -8.76
N ARG A 271 -4.21 -5.22 -7.88
CA ARG A 271 -2.96 -4.50 -8.07
C ARG A 271 -2.12 -4.60 -6.81
N VAL A 272 -0.80 -4.67 -6.98
CA VAL A 272 0.13 -4.67 -5.85
C VAL A 272 0.69 -3.27 -5.68
N LEU A 273 0.48 -2.69 -4.50
CA LEU A 273 0.99 -1.38 -4.14
C LEU A 273 1.58 -1.40 -2.75
N ALA A 274 2.79 -0.87 -2.61
CA ALA A 274 3.50 -0.80 -1.33
C ALA A 274 3.52 -2.13 -0.56
N GLY A 275 3.49 -3.28 -1.25
CA GLY A 275 3.44 -4.64 -0.68
C GLY A 275 2.10 -5.06 -0.08
N VAL A 276 1.00 -4.45 -0.52
CA VAL A 276 -0.40 -4.88 -0.34
C VAL A 276 -0.90 -5.33 -1.72
N ALA A 277 -1.48 -6.52 -1.81
CA ALA A 277 -2.20 -6.98 -2.98
C ALA A 277 -3.66 -6.57 -2.78
N LEU A 278 -4.06 -5.49 -3.43
CA LEU A 278 -5.40 -4.92 -3.33
C LEU A 278 -6.26 -5.49 -4.45
N ALA A 279 -7.22 -6.34 -4.10
CA ALA A 279 -8.28 -6.80 -4.99
C ALA A 279 -9.39 -5.73 -5.09
N SER A 280 -10.03 -5.66 -6.24
CA SER A 280 -11.07 -4.68 -6.57
C SER A 280 -12.42 -5.39 -6.73
N GLY A 281 -13.38 -5.08 -5.86
CA GLY A 281 -14.73 -5.63 -5.94
C GLY A 281 -14.84 -7.13 -5.65
N ASP A 282 -15.90 -7.73 -6.18
CA ASP A 282 -16.13 -9.17 -6.14
C ASP A 282 -15.22 -9.91 -7.13
N PRO A 283 -14.94 -11.21 -6.90
CA PRO A 283 -14.41 -12.05 -7.97
C PRO A 283 -15.36 -12.03 -9.18
N VAL A 284 -14.78 -11.98 -10.38
CA VAL A 284 -15.51 -11.97 -11.65
C VAL A 284 -15.79 -13.40 -12.09
N GLY A 285 -16.95 -13.65 -12.70
CA GLY A 285 -17.34 -14.97 -13.21
C GLY A 285 -18.24 -15.77 -12.27
N ASP A 286 -18.19 -17.10 -12.37
CA ASP A 286 -19.10 -18.01 -11.66
C ASP A 286 -18.88 -17.97 -10.14
N VAL A 287 -19.96 -17.66 -9.41
CA VAL A 287 -20.00 -17.60 -7.94
C VAL A 287 -19.58 -18.92 -7.30
N GLY A 288 -19.94 -20.05 -7.91
CA GLY A 288 -19.53 -21.37 -7.43
C GLY A 288 -18.01 -21.58 -7.48
N ALA A 289 -17.33 -20.90 -8.40
CA ALA A 289 -15.89 -20.97 -8.59
C ALA A 289 -15.11 -19.86 -7.88
N TRP A 290 -15.77 -18.92 -7.20
CA TRP A 290 -15.10 -17.84 -6.45
C TRP A 290 -14.10 -18.36 -5.41
N PRO A 291 -14.39 -19.41 -4.61
CA PRO A 291 -13.42 -19.92 -3.63
C PRO A 291 -12.08 -20.30 -4.25
N GLY A 292 -12.09 -20.91 -5.46
CA GLY A 292 -10.86 -21.29 -6.15
C GLY A 292 -10.02 -20.09 -6.61
N ALA A 293 -10.66 -19.03 -7.14
CA ALA A 293 -9.92 -17.81 -7.51
C ALA A 293 -9.40 -17.05 -6.28
N ILE A 294 -10.16 -17.04 -5.19
CA ILE A 294 -9.73 -16.47 -3.90
C ILE A 294 -8.53 -17.24 -3.34
N GLU A 295 -8.56 -18.57 -3.38
CA GLU A 295 -7.46 -19.42 -2.93
C GLU A 295 -6.18 -19.14 -3.74
N GLU A 296 -6.27 -19.10 -5.07
CA GLU A 296 -5.13 -18.77 -5.94
C GLU A 296 -4.57 -17.37 -5.65
N PHE A 297 -5.43 -16.38 -5.45
CA PHE A 297 -5.03 -15.03 -5.06
C PHE A 297 -4.32 -15.00 -3.68
N LEU A 298 -4.85 -15.71 -2.68
CA LEU A 298 -4.20 -15.83 -1.36
C LEU A 298 -2.91 -16.67 -1.43
N GLY A 299 -2.80 -17.58 -2.39
CA GLY A 299 -1.57 -18.27 -2.75
C GLY A 299 -0.47 -17.30 -3.17
N GLN A 300 -0.81 -16.27 -3.97
CA GLN A 300 0.13 -15.19 -4.34
C GLN A 300 0.60 -14.39 -3.12
N TYR A 301 -0.30 -14.13 -2.15
CA TYR A 301 0.06 -13.51 -0.87
C TYR A 301 1.19 -14.28 -0.16
N THR A 302 1.04 -15.60 -0.03
CA THR A 302 2.01 -16.48 0.62
C THR A 302 3.31 -16.53 -0.18
N ARG A 303 3.20 -16.59 -1.51
CA ARG A 303 4.32 -16.67 -2.44
C ARG A 303 5.18 -15.41 -2.44
N TYR A 304 4.62 -14.22 -2.28
CA TYR A 304 5.37 -12.95 -2.39
C TYR A 304 5.45 -12.14 -1.09
N GLY A 305 4.83 -12.60 0.00
CA GLY A 305 4.83 -11.91 1.28
C GLY A 305 4.14 -10.55 1.19
N TRP A 306 3.05 -10.48 0.44
CA TRP A 306 2.17 -9.31 0.36
C TRP A 306 1.26 -9.22 1.58
N SER A 307 0.32 -8.28 1.59
CA SER A 307 -0.83 -8.31 2.49
C SER A 307 -2.07 -8.31 1.60
N PRO A 308 -2.97 -9.29 1.68
CA PRO A 308 -4.20 -9.24 0.91
C PRO A 308 -5.07 -8.09 1.46
N ALA A 309 -5.82 -7.46 0.57
CA ALA A 309 -6.90 -6.54 0.92
C ALA A 309 -7.92 -6.56 -0.21
N VAL A 310 -9.19 -6.32 0.09
CA VAL A 310 -10.25 -6.17 -0.91
C VAL A 310 -10.94 -4.85 -0.68
N LEU A 311 -11.21 -4.11 -1.76
CA LEU A 311 -11.89 -2.83 -1.73
C LEU A 311 -13.21 -2.91 -2.51
N GLY A 312 -14.31 -2.53 -1.88
CA GLY A 312 -15.58 -2.29 -2.56
C GLY A 312 -16.36 -3.55 -2.96
N CYS A 313 -16.10 -4.71 -2.35
CA CYS A 313 -16.86 -5.92 -2.66
C CYS A 313 -18.29 -5.83 -2.10
N SER A 314 -19.21 -6.54 -2.73
CA SER A 314 -20.60 -6.70 -2.27
C SER A 314 -20.66 -7.51 -0.97
N GLU A 315 -21.83 -7.60 -0.35
CA GLU A 315 -22.04 -8.50 0.80
C GLU A 315 -21.77 -9.98 0.45
N ARG A 316 -22.13 -10.40 -0.76
CA ARG A 316 -21.89 -11.77 -1.26
C ARG A 316 -20.39 -12.03 -1.40
N GLY A 317 -19.66 -11.09 -2.01
CA GLY A 317 -18.20 -11.15 -2.10
C GLY A 317 -17.55 -11.14 -0.71
N ALA A 318 -17.99 -10.23 0.16
CA ALA A 318 -17.49 -10.11 1.53
C ALA A 318 -17.60 -11.44 2.28
N THR A 319 -18.73 -12.13 2.13
CA THR A 319 -18.96 -13.45 2.72
C THR A 319 -17.99 -14.50 2.18
N ALA A 320 -17.73 -14.52 0.87
CA ALA A 320 -16.80 -15.47 0.25
C ALA A 320 -15.37 -15.27 0.74
N TRP A 321 -14.91 -14.03 0.81
CA TRP A 321 -13.58 -13.70 1.34
C TRP A 321 -13.45 -13.90 2.85
N ALA A 322 -14.51 -13.65 3.62
CA ALA A 322 -14.52 -13.89 5.07
C ALA A 322 -14.34 -15.37 5.39
N LYS A 323 -14.98 -16.25 4.60
CA LYS A 323 -14.74 -17.71 4.68
C LYS A 323 -13.29 -18.08 4.38
N ALA A 324 -12.57 -17.28 3.59
CA ALA A 324 -11.15 -17.45 3.31
C ALA A 324 -10.22 -16.82 4.39
N GLY A 325 -10.79 -16.30 5.49
CA GLY A 325 -10.04 -15.85 6.67
C GLY A 325 -9.70 -14.36 6.71
N LEU A 326 -10.39 -13.52 5.91
CA LEU A 326 -10.30 -12.07 6.02
C LEU A 326 -11.40 -11.51 6.93
N ASP A 327 -11.07 -10.49 7.71
CA ASP A 327 -12.06 -9.70 8.44
C ASP A 327 -12.73 -8.71 7.48
N ALA A 328 -14.05 -8.58 7.58
CA ALA A 328 -14.84 -7.66 6.77
C ALA A 328 -15.28 -6.45 7.58
N LEU A 329 -15.28 -5.28 6.93
CA LEU A 329 -15.74 -4.04 7.51
C LEU A 329 -16.47 -3.23 6.45
N GLU A 330 -17.64 -2.73 6.81
CA GLU A 330 -18.42 -1.95 5.86
C GLU A 330 -17.73 -0.61 5.57
N LEU A 331 -17.69 -0.27 4.30
CA LEU A 331 -17.03 0.91 3.75
C LEU A 331 -18.05 2.04 3.48
N GLY A 332 -19.25 1.69 3.03
CA GLY A 332 -20.30 2.62 2.64
C GLY A 332 -21.36 1.91 1.80
N ASP A 333 -22.10 2.66 1.00
CA ASP A 333 -23.15 2.12 0.14
C ASP A 333 -23.02 2.59 -1.31
N GLU A 334 -23.39 1.70 -2.22
CA GLU A 334 -23.61 2.00 -3.62
C GLU A 334 -25.06 2.42 -3.87
N ALA A 335 -25.23 3.45 -4.70
CA ALA A 335 -26.53 3.92 -5.14
C ALA A 335 -26.93 3.26 -6.47
N VAL A 336 -27.95 2.41 -6.46
CA VAL A 336 -28.48 1.75 -7.66
C VAL A 336 -29.90 2.25 -7.95
N LEU A 337 -30.13 2.65 -9.18
CA LEU A 337 -31.42 3.06 -9.72
C LEU A 337 -32.03 1.94 -10.55
N ASP A 338 -33.29 1.65 -10.30
CA ASP A 338 -34.09 0.70 -11.08
C ASP A 338 -34.91 1.51 -12.10
N THR A 339 -34.77 1.17 -13.39
CA THR A 339 -35.37 1.95 -14.48
C THR A 339 -36.89 1.76 -14.58
N ALA A 340 -37.42 0.64 -14.09
CA ALA A 340 -38.86 0.37 -14.09
C ALA A 340 -39.59 1.17 -13.00
N THR A 341 -38.93 1.41 -11.87
CA THR A 341 -39.53 2.15 -10.74
C THR A 341 -39.19 3.63 -10.71
N PHE A 342 -38.17 4.05 -11.46
CA PHE A 342 -37.77 5.45 -11.53
C PHE A 342 -38.84 6.31 -12.20
N THR A 343 -39.22 7.41 -11.55
CA THR A 343 -40.11 8.43 -12.11
C THR A 343 -39.71 9.80 -11.58
N LEU A 344 -39.89 10.84 -12.41
CA LEU A 344 -39.77 12.23 -11.96
C LEU A 344 -41.04 12.74 -11.27
N ASP A 345 -42.11 11.96 -11.27
CA ASP A 345 -43.40 12.35 -10.72
C ASP A 345 -43.45 12.26 -9.19
N GLY A 346 -44.48 12.90 -8.63
CA GLY A 346 -44.72 12.91 -7.20
C GLY A 346 -43.97 13.99 -6.42
N ARG A 347 -44.33 14.10 -5.13
CA ARG A 347 -43.80 15.11 -4.21
C ARG A 347 -42.31 14.94 -3.90
N PRO A 348 -41.78 13.72 -3.65
CA PRO A 348 -40.37 13.53 -3.32
C PRO A 348 -39.41 13.94 -4.45
N MET A 349 -39.81 13.74 -5.71
CA MET A 349 -38.99 14.04 -6.89
C MET A 349 -39.13 15.49 -7.39
N ARG A 350 -39.92 16.33 -6.70
CA ARG A 350 -40.16 17.74 -7.09
C ARG A 350 -38.87 18.52 -7.32
N GLY A 351 -37.86 18.33 -6.48
CA GLY A 351 -36.57 19.04 -6.61
C GLY A 351 -35.84 18.66 -7.89
N VAL A 352 -35.70 17.36 -8.17
CA VAL A 352 -35.07 16.86 -9.41
C VAL A 352 -35.87 17.31 -10.63
N ARG A 353 -37.20 17.11 -10.62
CA ARG A 353 -38.10 17.51 -11.72
C ARG A 353 -38.01 19.00 -12.04
N GLN A 354 -37.98 19.87 -11.03
CA GLN A 354 -37.84 21.31 -11.22
C GLN A 354 -36.48 21.69 -11.82
N THR A 355 -35.41 21.03 -11.39
CA THR A 355 -34.07 21.20 -11.97
C THR A 355 -34.05 20.77 -13.44
N VAL A 356 -34.54 19.57 -13.75
CA VAL A 356 -34.61 19.04 -15.12
C VAL A 356 -35.40 19.99 -16.03
N ALA A 357 -36.61 20.38 -15.62
CA ALA A 357 -37.45 21.29 -16.39
C ALA A 357 -36.85 22.71 -16.54
N ARG A 358 -36.02 23.16 -15.58
CA ARG A 358 -35.25 24.41 -15.72
C ARG A 358 -34.16 24.26 -16.77
N MET A 359 -33.40 23.16 -16.72
CA MET A 359 -32.30 22.92 -17.66
C MET A 359 -32.82 22.80 -19.10
N GLN A 360 -33.89 22.05 -19.33
CA GLN A 360 -34.54 21.94 -20.64
C GLN A 360 -35.03 23.30 -21.15
N ARG A 361 -35.70 24.10 -20.31
CA ARG A 361 -36.13 25.47 -20.68
C ARG A 361 -34.98 26.43 -20.98
N SER A 362 -33.81 26.18 -20.43
CA SER A 362 -32.60 26.95 -20.71
C SER A 362 -31.86 26.50 -21.98
N GLY A 363 -32.47 25.63 -22.80
CA GLY A 363 -31.93 25.20 -24.09
C GLY A 363 -30.96 24.02 -24.01
N HIS A 364 -30.89 23.33 -22.86
CA HIS A 364 -30.06 22.13 -22.76
C HIS A 364 -30.78 20.92 -23.37
N THR A 365 -30.05 20.17 -24.18
CA THR A 365 -30.47 18.87 -24.73
C THR A 365 -29.50 17.79 -24.28
N VAL A 366 -29.91 16.52 -24.34
CA VAL A 366 -29.06 15.38 -23.98
C VAL A 366 -29.11 14.34 -25.09
N THR A 367 -27.94 13.79 -25.43
CA THR A 367 -27.80 12.61 -26.27
C THR A 367 -27.33 11.43 -25.43
N VAL A 368 -27.87 10.25 -25.72
CA VAL A 368 -27.51 8.98 -25.08
C VAL A 368 -27.25 7.98 -26.18
N ALA A 369 -26.03 7.46 -26.26
CA ALA A 369 -25.64 6.50 -27.29
C ALA A 369 -24.53 5.56 -26.79
N ARG A 370 -24.45 4.36 -27.36
CA ARG A 370 -23.32 3.45 -27.13
C ARG A 370 -22.05 3.98 -27.80
N LEU A 371 -20.89 3.61 -27.28
CA LEU A 371 -19.61 3.93 -27.92
C LEU A 371 -19.52 3.33 -29.33
N SER A 372 -20.12 2.16 -29.55
CA SER A 372 -20.19 1.52 -30.87
C SER A 372 -20.92 2.34 -31.94
N GLU A 373 -21.74 3.32 -31.55
CA GLU A 373 -22.48 4.18 -32.47
C GLU A 373 -21.66 5.39 -32.94
N HIS A 374 -20.45 5.58 -32.39
CA HIS A 374 -19.58 6.69 -32.72
C HIS A 374 -18.44 6.26 -33.64
N THR A 375 -18.03 7.17 -34.51
CA THR A 375 -16.82 7.04 -35.31
C THR A 375 -15.55 7.17 -34.44
N PRO A 376 -14.40 6.64 -34.88
CA PRO A 376 -13.13 6.80 -34.16
C PRO A 376 -12.76 8.25 -33.85
N ASP A 377 -13.07 9.18 -34.77
CA ASP A 377 -12.79 10.61 -34.58
C ASP A 377 -13.69 11.23 -33.50
N GLU A 378 -14.96 10.84 -33.44
CA GLU A 378 -15.87 11.26 -32.39
C GLU A 378 -15.46 10.71 -31.03
N LEU A 379 -15.03 9.45 -30.96
CA LEU A 379 -14.50 8.84 -29.74
C LEU A 379 -13.25 9.58 -29.24
N ALA A 380 -12.33 9.93 -30.15
CA ALA A 380 -11.14 10.71 -29.81
C ALA A 380 -11.52 12.10 -29.26
N ALA A 381 -12.49 12.78 -29.88
CA ALA A 381 -12.99 14.08 -29.41
C ALA A 381 -13.68 13.99 -28.04
N ILE A 382 -14.43 12.92 -27.77
CA ILE A 382 -15.05 12.63 -26.47
C ILE A 382 -13.96 12.44 -25.41
N ALA A 383 -12.96 11.60 -25.68
CA ALA A 383 -11.84 11.35 -24.77
C ALA A 383 -11.05 12.63 -24.46
N GLU A 384 -10.73 13.43 -25.48
CA GLU A 384 -9.99 14.69 -25.31
C GLU A 384 -10.79 15.69 -24.45
N ARG A 385 -12.09 15.82 -24.72
CA ARG A 385 -12.98 16.70 -23.96
C ARG A 385 -13.07 16.28 -22.49
N ALA A 386 -13.20 14.97 -22.25
CA ALA A 386 -13.20 14.41 -20.91
C ALA A 386 -11.92 14.73 -20.16
N HIS A 387 -10.76 14.58 -20.82
CA HIS A 387 -9.46 14.90 -20.26
C HIS A 387 -9.35 16.40 -19.92
N ARG A 388 -9.78 17.27 -20.83
CA ARG A 388 -9.76 18.73 -20.65
C ARG A 388 -10.63 19.20 -19.50
N TRP A 389 -11.84 18.67 -19.37
CA TRP A 389 -12.78 19.04 -18.30
C TRP A 389 -12.40 18.45 -16.94
N ARG A 390 -11.59 17.38 -16.92
CA ARG A 390 -11.02 16.81 -15.70
C ARG A 390 -9.91 17.70 -15.11
N GLY A 391 -9.16 18.43 -15.93
CA GLY A 391 -8.07 19.34 -15.51
C GLY A 391 -6.78 18.61 -15.09
N ASP A 392 -5.94 19.25 -14.26
CA ASP A 392 -4.66 18.72 -13.73
C ASP A 392 -4.83 17.57 -12.71
N ASP A 393 -6.07 17.20 -12.39
CA ASP A 393 -6.36 16.06 -11.55
C ASP A 393 -5.97 14.77 -12.28
N HIS A 394 -4.93 14.09 -11.79
CA HIS A 394 -4.56 12.75 -12.24
C HIS A 394 -5.80 11.85 -12.29
N GLU A 395 -5.87 10.97 -13.29
CA GLU A 395 -6.95 10.00 -13.44
C GLU A 395 -7.20 9.26 -12.13
N ARG A 396 -8.34 9.59 -11.50
CA ARG A 396 -8.78 9.02 -10.23
C ARG A 396 -9.45 7.69 -10.51
N GLY A 397 -9.20 6.71 -9.65
CA GLY A 397 -9.92 5.44 -9.67
C GLY A 397 -9.04 4.21 -9.71
N PHE A 398 -9.39 3.24 -8.87
CA PHE A 398 -8.90 1.87 -8.91
C PHE A 398 -10.07 0.89 -8.96
N SER A 399 -11.00 0.96 -8.01
CA SER A 399 -12.17 0.06 -7.95
C SER A 399 -13.43 0.64 -8.56
N MET A 400 -13.41 1.94 -8.88
CA MET A 400 -14.61 2.73 -9.21
C MET A 400 -14.47 3.54 -10.50
N ALA A 401 -13.33 3.48 -11.19
CA ALA A 401 -13.19 4.06 -12.52
C ALA A 401 -12.32 3.15 -13.40
N SER A 402 -12.65 3.08 -14.68
CA SER A 402 -12.03 2.21 -15.68
C SER A 402 -10.74 2.79 -16.24
N SER A 403 -10.52 4.10 -16.12
CA SER A 403 -9.47 4.87 -16.82
C SER A 403 -9.48 4.72 -18.36
N ARG A 404 -10.60 4.28 -18.93
CA ARG A 404 -10.79 3.94 -20.34
C ARG A 404 -11.91 4.79 -20.94
N VAL A 405 -11.70 6.10 -20.95
CA VAL A 405 -12.71 7.04 -21.47
C VAL A 405 -12.80 6.94 -22.99
N ALA A 406 -14.01 6.70 -23.50
CA ALA A 406 -14.31 6.51 -24.92
C ALA A 406 -13.38 5.50 -25.61
N ASP A 407 -12.97 4.44 -24.89
CA ASP A 407 -12.07 3.43 -25.42
C ASP A 407 -12.82 2.52 -26.42
N PRO A 408 -12.37 2.38 -27.68
CA PRO A 408 -13.02 1.56 -28.69
C PRO A 408 -13.14 0.07 -28.31
N ALA A 409 -12.32 -0.42 -27.37
CA ALA A 409 -12.42 -1.79 -26.88
C ALA A 409 -13.60 -2.00 -25.89
N ASP A 410 -14.36 -0.95 -25.57
CA ASP A 410 -15.54 -1.01 -24.71
C ASP A 410 -16.82 -0.57 -25.48
N PRO A 411 -17.18 -1.24 -26.59
CA PRO A 411 -18.23 -0.79 -27.52
C PRO A 411 -19.62 -0.65 -26.87
N ASP A 412 -19.91 -1.47 -25.87
CA ASP A 412 -21.19 -1.47 -25.14
C ASP A 412 -21.27 -0.41 -24.04
N ALA A 413 -20.19 0.32 -23.77
CA ALA A 413 -20.25 1.45 -22.86
C ALA A 413 -21.15 2.55 -23.44
N VAL A 414 -21.84 3.28 -22.56
CA VAL A 414 -22.80 4.32 -22.93
C VAL A 414 -22.23 5.68 -22.55
N VAL A 415 -22.28 6.62 -23.48
CA VAL A 415 -21.95 8.02 -23.22
C VAL A 415 -23.24 8.83 -23.24
N VAL A 416 -23.40 9.66 -22.20
CA VAL A 416 -24.47 10.64 -22.07
C VAL A 416 -23.84 12.00 -22.19
N THR A 417 -24.22 12.78 -23.20
CA THR A 417 -23.67 14.12 -23.42
C THR A 417 -24.78 15.15 -23.31
N ALA A 418 -24.63 16.10 -22.39
CA ALA A 418 -25.48 17.29 -22.35
C ALA A 418 -24.90 18.37 -23.26
N LEU A 419 -25.74 18.97 -24.09
CA LEU A 419 -25.40 20.04 -25.01
C LEU A 419 -26.19 21.30 -24.69
N ARG A 420 -25.60 22.46 -24.97
CA ARG A 420 -26.28 23.76 -24.97
C ARG A 420 -25.90 24.46 -26.26
N ASP A 421 -26.90 24.86 -27.05
CA ASP A 421 -26.69 25.51 -28.34
C ASP A 421 -25.74 24.73 -29.29
N GLY A 422 -25.80 23.39 -29.22
CA GLY A 422 -24.93 22.49 -30.00
C GLY A 422 -23.56 22.19 -29.37
N GLU A 423 -23.18 22.90 -28.31
CA GLU A 423 -21.89 22.71 -27.63
C GLU A 423 -22.02 21.78 -26.42
N PRO A 424 -21.17 20.74 -26.28
CA PRO A 424 -21.16 19.89 -25.09
C PRO A 424 -20.83 20.68 -23.82
N THR A 425 -21.63 20.49 -22.78
CA THR A 425 -21.49 21.16 -21.47
C THR A 425 -21.37 20.18 -20.30
N GLY A 426 -21.76 18.91 -20.49
CA GLY A 426 -21.62 17.85 -19.49
C GLY A 426 -21.52 16.48 -20.14
N MET A 427 -20.87 15.54 -19.45
CA MET A 427 -20.72 14.18 -19.94
C MET A 427 -20.70 13.14 -18.83
N LEU A 428 -21.44 12.04 -19.02
CA LEU A 428 -21.33 10.81 -18.26
C LEU A 428 -20.82 9.69 -19.17
N GLN A 429 -19.96 8.82 -18.64
CA GLN A 429 -19.67 7.52 -19.24
C GLN A 429 -20.12 6.43 -18.27
N LEU A 430 -20.83 5.44 -18.79
CA LEU A 430 -21.25 4.26 -18.05
C LEU A 430 -20.72 3.00 -18.73
N VAL A 431 -20.22 2.07 -17.93
CA VAL A 431 -19.72 0.77 -18.39
C VAL A 431 -20.78 -0.32 -18.17
N PRO A 432 -20.77 -1.41 -18.97
CA PRO A 432 -21.70 -2.51 -18.81
C PRO A 432 -21.63 -3.18 -17.43
N TRP A 433 -22.80 -3.48 -16.86
CA TRP A 433 -22.97 -4.33 -15.69
C TRP A 433 -23.78 -5.57 -16.09
N GLY A 434 -23.07 -6.60 -16.54
CA GLY A 434 -23.70 -7.79 -17.10
C GLY A 434 -24.51 -7.44 -18.37
N PRO A 435 -25.59 -8.19 -18.67
CA PRO A 435 -26.36 -8.01 -19.91
C PRO A 435 -27.37 -6.86 -19.86
N ASP A 436 -27.75 -6.38 -18.68
CA ASP A 436 -28.94 -5.52 -18.48
C ASP A 436 -28.68 -4.31 -17.56
N GLY A 437 -27.45 -4.11 -17.13
CA GLY A 437 -27.08 -3.04 -16.21
C GLY A 437 -26.04 -2.08 -16.79
N LEU A 438 -25.98 -0.88 -16.21
CA LEU A 438 -24.90 0.08 -16.42
C LEU A 438 -24.30 0.52 -15.08
N SER A 439 -23.01 0.82 -15.04
CA SER A 439 -22.33 1.39 -13.89
C SER A 439 -21.59 2.67 -14.27
N LEU A 440 -21.80 3.74 -13.50
CA LEU A 440 -21.17 5.03 -13.74
C LEU A 440 -19.65 4.95 -13.58
N ASP A 441 -18.94 5.30 -14.64
CA ASP A 441 -17.48 5.29 -14.73
C ASP A 441 -16.90 6.72 -14.66
N LEU A 442 -17.52 7.64 -15.41
CA LEU A 442 -17.10 9.03 -15.47
C LEU A 442 -18.29 9.96 -15.33
N MET A 443 -18.10 11.06 -14.59
CA MET A 443 -19.02 12.18 -14.55
C MET A 443 -18.22 13.47 -14.54
N VAL A 444 -18.25 14.21 -15.67
CA VAL A 444 -17.49 15.45 -15.86
C VAL A 444 -18.38 16.54 -16.46
N ARG A 445 -18.03 17.80 -16.21
CA ARG A 445 -18.75 18.96 -16.74
C ARG A 445 -17.78 20.03 -17.20
N ALA A 446 -18.19 20.81 -18.19
CA ALA A 446 -17.42 21.95 -18.66
C ALA A 446 -17.21 22.99 -17.55
N ALA A 447 -16.11 23.74 -17.64
CA ALA A 447 -15.92 24.92 -16.81
C ALA A 447 -17.05 25.92 -17.08
N GLY A 448 -17.76 26.34 -16.04
CA GLY A 448 -18.93 27.23 -16.17
C GLY A 448 -20.24 26.53 -16.54
N ALA A 449 -20.30 25.19 -16.55
CA ALA A 449 -21.54 24.46 -16.79
C ALA A 449 -22.63 24.80 -15.76
N ASP A 450 -23.86 24.96 -16.24
CA ASP A 450 -25.02 25.33 -15.43
C ASP A 450 -25.31 24.29 -14.33
N ASN A 451 -25.70 24.77 -13.16
CA ASN A 451 -26.05 23.90 -12.04
C ASN A 451 -27.31 23.09 -12.37
N GLY A 452 -27.24 21.77 -12.25
CA GLY A 452 -28.34 20.85 -12.57
C GLY A 452 -28.10 19.96 -13.79
N ILE A 453 -26.98 20.14 -14.50
CA ILE A 453 -26.67 19.36 -15.71
C ILE A 453 -26.53 17.86 -15.43
N ASN A 454 -25.99 17.47 -14.28
CA ASN A 454 -25.88 16.07 -13.90
C ASN A 454 -27.26 15.46 -13.61
N GLU A 455 -28.14 16.21 -12.93
CA GLU A 455 -29.54 15.79 -12.75
C GLU A 455 -30.27 15.60 -14.07
N LEU A 456 -30.05 16.49 -15.05
CA LEU A 456 -30.59 16.36 -16.40
C LEU A 456 -30.07 15.08 -17.08
N MET A 457 -28.75 14.90 -17.15
CA MET A 457 -28.14 13.73 -17.81
C MET A 457 -28.59 12.40 -17.21
N ILE A 458 -28.67 12.30 -15.89
CA ILE A 458 -29.13 11.06 -15.22
C ILE A 458 -30.61 10.80 -15.51
N ALA A 459 -31.46 11.83 -15.49
CA ALA A 459 -32.88 11.68 -15.79
C ALA A 459 -33.13 11.24 -17.24
N GLU A 460 -32.43 11.86 -18.20
CA GLU A 460 -32.53 11.52 -19.63
C GLU A 460 -31.96 10.13 -19.93
N LEU A 461 -30.88 9.72 -19.26
CA LEU A 461 -30.36 8.34 -19.33
C LEU A 461 -31.42 7.32 -18.90
N LEU A 462 -32.09 7.56 -17.77
CA LEU A 462 -33.11 6.63 -17.26
C LEU A 462 -34.35 6.59 -18.16
N ALA A 463 -34.69 7.71 -18.80
CA ALA A 463 -35.75 7.75 -19.82
C ALA A 463 -35.37 6.96 -21.08
N ALA A 464 -34.10 7.00 -21.50
CA ALA A 464 -33.59 6.26 -22.66
C ALA A 464 -33.30 4.76 -22.37
N ALA A 465 -33.17 4.38 -21.09
CA ALA A 465 -32.74 3.06 -20.67
C ALA A 465 -33.55 1.87 -21.26
N PRO A 466 -34.89 1.93 -21.40
CA PRO A 466 -35.66 0.85 -22.03
C PRO A 466 -35.24 0.57 -23.48
N GLY A 467 -34.93 1.62 -24.25
CA GLY A 467 -34.44 1.48 -25.63
C GLY A 467 -33.04 0.88 -25.72
N LEU A 468 -32.26 0.98 -24.65
CA LEU A 468 -30.95 0.36 -24.53
C LEU A 468 -31.01 -1.07 -23.97
N GLY A 469 -32.17 -1.55 -23.50
CA GLY A 469 -32.30 -2.83 -22.80
C GLY A 469 -31.74 -2.81 -21.37
N VAL A 470 -31.66 -1.63 -20.76
CA VAL A 470 -31.08 -1.42 -19.42
C VAL A 470 -32.18 -1.37 -18.36
N THR A 471 -32.07 -2.22 -17.33
CA THR A 471 -33.02 -2.34 -16.22
C THR A 471 -32.52 -1.66 -14.93
N ARG A 472 -31.20 -1.46 -14.83
CA ARG A 472 -30.54 -0.97 -13.61
C ARG A 472 -29.32 -0.12 -13.91
N VAL A 473 -29.15 0.96 -13.16
CA VAL A 473 -28.03 1.89 -13.31
C VAL A 473 -27.40 2.13 -11.95
N SER A 474 -26.13 1.76 -11.78
CA SER A 474 -25.35 2.17 -10.62
C SER A 474 -24.79 3.58 -10.83
N LEU A 475 -25.08 4.48 -9.88
CA LEU A 475 -24.44 5.79 -9.77
C LEU A 475 -23.12 5.72 -9.00
N ASN A 476 -22.53 4.52 -8.91
CA ASN A 476 -21.31 4.21 -8.21
C ASN A 476 -21.44 4.45 -6.68
N PHE A 477 -20.31 4.35 -6.01
CA PHE A 477 -20.19 4.20 -4.58
C PHE A 477 -20.07 5.52 -3.83
N ALA A 478 -20.85 5.68 -2.76
CA ALA A 478 -20.64 6.70 -1.74
C ALA A 478 -20.07 6.04 -0.48
N VAL A 479 -18.82 6.33 -0.15
CA VAL A 479 -18.25 6.03 1.16
C VAL A 479 -19.17 6.68 2.23
N PHE A 480 -19.30 6.13 3.44
CA PHE A 480 -20.03 6.73 4.58
C PHE A 480 -21.57 6.76 4.57
N ARG A 481 -22.18 5.61 4.87
CA ARG A 481 -23.40 5.59 5.70
C ARG A 481 -23.15 4.97 7.07
N SER A 482 -22.62 3.75 7.10
CA SER A 482 -22.62 2.96 8.34
C SER A 482 -21.47 3.23 9.32
N ALA A 483 -20.37 3.85 8.88
CA ALA A 483 -19.25 4.18 9.77
C ALA A 483 -19.60 5.29 10.78
N LEU A 484 -20.51 6.21 10.42
CA LEU A 484 -21.03 7.25 11.31
C LEU A 484 -22.20 6.74 12.14
N GLU A 485 -23.16 5.99 11.56
CA GLU A 485 -24.32 5.49 12.30
C GLU A 485 -23.99 4.38 13.31
N ARG A 486 -22.96 3.55 13.08
CA ARG A 486 -22.53 2.52 14.04
C ARG A 486 -21.36 2.94 14.93
N GLY A 487 -20.53 3.89 14.50
CA GLY A 487 -19.43 4.42 15.31
C GLY A 487 -19.91 5.16 16.57
N GLU A 488 -21.14 5.69 16.53
CA GLU A 488 -21.78 6.43 17.62
C GLU A 488 -22.83 5.62 18.40
N ARG A 489 -23.18 4.40 17.96
CA ARG A 489 -24.06 3.50 18.74
C ARG A 489 -23.26 2.82 19.85
N ILE A 490 -23.83 2.83 21.06
CA ILE A 490 -23.32 2.16 22.26
C ILE A 490 -23.09 0.67 21.92
N GLY A 491 -21.82 0.25 21.76
CA GLY A 491 -21.45 -1.13 21.40
C GLY A 491 -20.37 -1.29 20.31
N ALA A 492 -19.90 -0.22 19.66
CA ALA A 492 -18.85 -0.32 18.65
C ALA A 492 -17.52 -0.84 19.22
N GLY A 493 -17.09 -2.02 18.76
CA GLY A 493 -15.80 -2.62 19.15
C GLY A 493 -14.59 -1.75 18.77
N PRO A 494 -13.39 -1.99 19.35
CA PRO A 494 -12.18 -1.20 19.11
C PRO A 494 -11.83 -1.00 17.63
N VAL A 495 -12.09 -2.02 16.81
CA VAL A 495 -11.82 -2.04 15.36
C VAL A 495 -12.64 -1.00 14.61
N ALA A 496 -13.96 -0.98 14.85
CA ALA A 496 -14.87 -0.04 14.21
C ALA A 496 -14.51 1.41 14.56
N ARG A 497 -14.09 1.67 15.81
CA ARG A 497 -13.64 3.00 16.25
C ARG A 497 -12.37 3.46 15.54
N THR A 498 -11.37 2.59 15.42
CA THR A 498 -10.12 2.91 14.70
C THR A 498 -10.40 3.19 13.23
N TRP A 499 -11.26 2.39 12.59
CA TRP A 499 -11.63 2.60 11.20
C TRP A 499 -12.42 3.89 10.98
N ALA A 500 -13.43 4.16 11.80
CA ALA A 500 -14.19 5.40 11.74
C ALA A 500 -13.27 6.63 11.91
N ARG A 501 -12.27 6.56 12.80
CA ARG A 501 -11.27 7.62 12.97
C ARG A 501 -10.41 7.81 11.73
N LEU A 502 -9.90 6.71 11.16
CA LEU A 502 -9.09 6.72 9.96
C LEU A 502 -9.86 7.29 8.75
N LEU A 503 -11.09 6.82 8.54
CA LEU A 503 -11.96 7.32 7.48
C LEU A 503 -12.31 8.80 7.68
N ARG A 504 -12.53 9.28 8.91
CA ARG A 504 -12.81 10.71 9.17
C ARG A 504 -11.62 11.62 8.85
N ILE A 505 -10.40 11.12 9.02
CA ILE A 505 -9.20 11.83 8.59
C ILE A 505 -9.15 11.85 7.06
N ALA A 506 -9.44 10.72 6.41
CA ALA A 506 -9.52 10.63 4.95
C ALA A 506 -10.64 11.50 4.37
N SER A 507 -11.79 11.62 5.06
CA SER A 507 -12.96 12.38 4.63
C SER A 507 -12.72 13.89 4.54
N ARG A 508 -11.67 14.43 5.20
CA ARG A 508 -11.25 15.82 5.01
C ARG A 508 -10.71 16.10 3.60
N TRP A 509 -10.24 15.06 2.89
CA TRP A 509 -9.78 15.14 1.51
C TRP A 509 -10.82 14.65 0.49
N TRP A 510 -12.03 14.35 0.94
CA TRP A 510 -13.03 13.60 0.20
C TRP A 510 -14.38 14.35 0.29
N GLN A 511 -14.90 14.86 -0.82
CA GLN A 511 -16.25 15.47 -0.91
C GLN A 511 -17.39 14.41 -0.84
N ILE A 512 -17.27 13.47 0.11
CA ILE A 512 -18.15 12.29 0.22
C ILE A 512 -19.59 12.67 0.55
N ASP A 513 -19.78 13.62 1.45
CA ASP A 513 -21.10 14.04 1.93
C ASP A 513 -21.93 14.70 0.81
N SER A 514 -21.28 15.48 -0.07
CA SER A 514 -21.97 16.05 -1.23
C SER A 514 -22.38 15.01 -2.27
N LEU A 515 -21.58 13.95 -2.48
CA LEU A 515 -21.92 12.88 -3.42
C LEU A 515 -23.09 12.04 -2.90
N TYR A 516 -23.07 11.69 -1.61
CA TYR A 516 -24.19 11.01 -0.97
C TYR A 516 -25.49 11.81 -1.10
N ARG A 517 -25.48 13.09 -0.70
CA ARG A 517 -26.66 13.96 -0.80
C ARG A 517 -27.13 14.15 -2.24
N PHE A 518 -26.21 14.15 -3.21
CA PHE A 518 -26.54 14.20 -4.63
C PHE A 518 -27.28 12.94 -5.07
N ASN A 519 -26.72 11.75 -4.82
CA ASN A 519 -27.33 10.46 -5.19
C ASN A 519 -28.68 10.25 -4.48
N ALA A 520 -28.80 10.66 -3.22
CA ALA A 520 -30.05 10.55 -2.45
C ALA A 520 -31.25 11.28 -3.11
N LYS A 521 -31.02 12.30 -3.95
CA LYS A 521 -32.07 13.02 -4.69
C LYS A 521 -32.87 12.10 -5.61
N PHE A 522 -32.22 11.06 -6.15
CA PHE A 522 -32.80 10.12 -7.11
C PHE A 522 -33.47 8.92 -6.45
N ARG A 523 -33.47 8.86 -5.11
CA ARG A 523 -34.03 7.77 -4.30
C ARG A 523 -33.54 6.37 -4.72
N PRO A 524 -32.22 6.14 -4.78
CA PRO A 524 -31.67 4.85 -5.13
C PRO A 524 -31.96 3.79 -4.07
N ALA A 525 -31.91 2.53 -4.50
CA ALA A 525 -31.67 1.40 -3.62
C ALA A 525 -30.19 1.44 -3.18
N TRP A 526 -29.95 1.29 -1.88
CA TRP A 526 -28.62 1.34 -1.31
C TRP A 526 -28.10 -0.08 -1.02
N TYR A 527 -26.94 -0.41 -1.58
CA TYR A 527 -26.30 -1.71 -1.41
C TYR A 527 -24.98 -1.56 -0.65
N PRO A 528 -24.76 -2.26 0.47
CA PRO A 528 -23.56 -2.10 1.26
C PRO A 528 -22.33 -2.64 0.55
N ARG A 529 -21.22 -1.93 0.68
CA ARG A 529 -19.89 -2.33 0.17
C ARG A 529 -18.91 -2.48 1.30
N TYR A 530 -17.97 -3.40 1.15
CA TYR A 530 -17.06 -3.80 2.22
C TYR A 530 -15.58 -3.63 1.84
N VAL A 531 -14.76 -3.39 2.86
CA VAL A 531 -13.30 -3.51 2.85
C VAL A 531 -12.91 -4.72 3.67
N LEU A 532 -12.02 -5.53 3.11
CA LEU A 532 -11.57 -6.75 3.75
C LEU A 532 -10.07 -6.71 4.00
N PHE A 533 -9.66 -7.24 5.13
CA PHE A 533 -8.28 -7.17 5.61
C PHE A 533 -7.93 -8.39 6.47
N PRO A 534 -6.65 -8.78 6.55
CA PRO A 534 -6.23 -9.94 7.32
C PRO A 534 -6.20 -9.69 8.83
N ALA A 535 -5.96 -8.44 9.25
CA ALA A 535 -5.97 -8.03 10.64
C ALA A 535 -6.05 -6.50 10.78
N VAL A 536 -6.63 -6.04 11.90
CA VAL A 536 -6.81 -4.62 12.25
C VAL A 536 -5.53 -3.78 12.14
N ARG A 537 -4.38 -4.36 12.48
CA ARG A 537 -3.07 -3.68 12.42
C ARG A 537 -2.63 -3.31 11.00
N ASP A 538 -3.20 -3.94 9.99
CA ASP A 538 -2.86 -3.71 8.59
C ASP A 538 -3.72 -2.59 7.97
N LEU A 539 -4.82 -2.19 8.64
CA LEU A 539 -5.73 -1.13 8.19
C LEU A 539 -5.05 0.20 7.84
N PRO A 540 -4.12 0.77 8.63
CA PRO A 540 -3.49 2.04 8.27
C PRO A 540 -2.72 1.98 6.94
N ARG A 541 -2.07 0.83 6.69
CA ARG A 541 -1.31 0.61 5.45
C ARG A 541 -2.25 0.32 4.28
N ILE A 542 -3.33 -0.44 4.51
CA ILE A 542 -4.36 -0.68 3.49
C ILE A 542 -5.00 0.65 3.10
N LEU A 543 -5.35 1.51 4.05
CA LEU A 543 -5.89 2.84 3.77
C LEU A 543 -4.92 3.68 2.92
N PHE A 544 -3.63 3.72 3.27
CA PHE A 544 -2.63 4.41 2.45
C PHE A 544 -2.61 3.89 1.00
N VAL A 545 -2.67 2.56 0.83
CA VAL A 545 -2.69 1.92 -0.49
C VAL A 545 -3.99 2.20 -1.24
N VAL A 546 -5.14 2.17 -0.56
CA VAL A 546 -6.44 2.53 -1.16
C VAL A 546 -6.43 3.97 -1.65
N LEU A 547 -5.90 4.89 -0.85
CA LEU A 547 -5.75 6.30 -1.23
C LEU A 547 -4.84 6.45 -2.46
N GLU A 548 -3.66 5.81 -2.45
CA GLU A 548 -2.74 5.82 -3.60
C GLU A 548 -3.33 5.15 -4.86
N ALA A 549 -4.10 4.08 -4.70
CA ALA A 549 -4.73 3.34 -5.80
C ALA A 549 -5.87 4.16 -6.45
N GLU A 550 -6.76 4.73 -5.64
CA GLU A 550 -7.89 5.54 -6.11
C GLU A 550 -7.46 6.94 -6.60
N GLY A 551 -6.16 7.28 -6.54
CA GLY A 551 -5.62 8.56 -7.00
C GLY A 551 -5.78 9.71 -5.99
N PHE A 552 -6.17 9.40 -4.73
CA PHE A 552 -6.26 10.37 -3.63
C PHE A 552 -4.90 10.49 -2.94
N GLY A 553 -4.04 11.33 -3.51
CA GLY A 553 -2.66 11.43 -3.04
C GLY A 553 -1.84 10.18 -3.37
N GLY A 554 -0.65 10.10 -2.80
CA GLY A 554 0.29 9.02 -3.09
C GLY A 554 1.73 9.50 -2.94
N ARG A 555 2.68 8.61 -3.24
CA ARG A 555 4.09 8.97 -3.25
C ARG A 555 4.31 10.10 -4.27
N PRO A 556 5.09 11.15 -3.95
CA PRO A 556 5.38 12.24 -4.87
C PRO A 556 5.84 11.70 -6.23
N PRO A 557 5.57 12.38 -7.36
CA PRO A 557 6.02 11.95 -8.69
C PRO A 557 7.54 11.71 -8.75
N ALA A 558 8.31 12.44 -7.94
CA ALA A 558 9.75 12.22 -7.76
C ALA A 558 10.06 10.87 -7.10
N VAL A 559 9.33 10.50 -6.05
CA VAL A 559 9.46 9.21 -5.37
C VAL A 559 8.94 8.08 -6.27
N GLN A 560 7.85 8.25 -7.00
CA GLN A 560 7.41 7.27 -7.99
C GLN A 560 8.47 7.07 -9.10
N ARG A 561 9.07 8.15 -9.63
CA ARG A 561 10.19 8.05 -10.59
C ARG A 561 11.41 7.35 -10.01
N LEU A 562 11.75 7.61 -8.75
CA LEU A 562 12.84 6.95 -8.03
C LEU A 562 12.55 5.45 -7.77
N LEU A 563 11.27 5.10 -7.57
CA LEU A 563 10.83 3.71 -7.36
C LEU A 563 10.56 2.95 -8.67
N ARG A 564 10.34 3.66 -9.79
CA ARG A 564 10.16 3.13 -11.15
C ARG A 564 11.51 2.81 -11.83
N ARG A 565 12.61 3.38 -11.35
CA ARG A 565 14.01 3.04 -11.67
C ARG A 565 14.61 2.09 -10.61
#